data_AF-A0A9N8PFB6-F1
#
_entry.id   AF-A0A9N8PFB6-F1
#
_cell.length_a   1.000
_cell.length_b   1.000
_cell.length_c   1.000
_cell.angle_alpha   90.00
_cell.angle_beta   90.00
_cell.angle_gamma   90.00
#
_symmetry.space_group_name_H-M   'P 1'
#
loop_
_entity.id
_entity.type
_entity.pdbx_description
1 polymer ?
#
loop_
_entity_poly.entity_id
_entity_poly.type
_entity_poly.pdbx_seq_one_letter_code
_entity_poly.pdbx_strand_id
1 'polypeptide(L)'
;MSEHRLPATIARIQHFVALTGGLDVAIILSLSASNPFSSAKDLMNNRRIDDMEGVRSYALLQAEIMTRPELAWVPILPLAKLDDIVKLVKTYVQSISRPKPKPSSAVRPLDMLAHCSPDRPLPTLAVNLASDVFSSLRDVVQNALTHQTSSFLHDSGEIASSDDSLQSHQSPFGVLAEQLDKDIVESMIEFWLEDWAIE
;
A
#
# COMPACT_ATOMS: atom_id res chain seq x y z
N MET A 1 -13.67 28.33 -3.09
CA MET A 1 -13.76 28.28 -4.56
C MET A 1 -15.22 28.04 -4.90
N SER A 2 -15.85 28.92 -5.70
CA SER A 2 -17.19 28.61 -6.19
C SER A 2 -17.14 27.41 -7.14
N GLU A 3 -18.06 26.46 -6.97
CA GLU A 3 -18.13 25.20 -7.74
C GLU A 3 -18.09 25.44 -9.27
N HIS A 4 -18.64 26.57 -9.73
CA HIS A 4 -18.61 26.99 -11.13
C HIS A 4 -17.21 27.25 -11.72
N ARG A 5 -16.18 27.47 -10.88
CA ARG A 5 -14.80 27.76 -11.31
C ARG A 5 -13.89 26.54 -11.26
N LEU A 6 -14.34 25.44 -10.67
CA LEU A 6 -13.55 24.21 -10.53
C LEU A 6 -13.18 23.61 -11.90
N PRO A 7 -14.10 23.44 -12.88
CA PRO A 7 -13.75 22.85 -14.17
C PRO A 7 -12.67 23.64 -14.93
N ALA A 8 -12.78 24.97 -14.94
CA ALA A 8 -11.78 25.84 -15.56
C ALA A 8 -10.43 25.83 -14.82
N THR A 9 -10.44 25.58 -13.50
CA THR A 9 -9.21 25.43 -12.73
C THR A 9 -8.51 24.12 -13.04
N ILE A 10 -9.27 23.02 -13.12
CA ILE A 10 -8.73 21.73 -13.51
C ILE A 10 -8.16 21.77 -14.93
N ALA A 11 -8.85 22.37 -15.89
CA ALA A 11 -8.34 22.51 -17.26
C ALA A 11 -7.00 23.27 -17.31
N ARG A 12 -6.84 24.31 -16.47
CA ARG A 12 -5.56 25.05 -16.34
C ARG A 12 -4.47 24.19 -15.70
N ILE A 13 -4.80 23.40 -14.68
CA ILE A 13 -3.87 22.46 -14.05
C ILE A 13 -3.41 21.41 -15.06
N GLN A 14 -4.35 20.76 -15.77
CA GLN A 14 -4.05 19.78 -16.81
C GLN A 14 -3.15 20.36 -17.90
N HIS A 15 -3.44 21.59 -18.36
CA HIS A 15 -2.60 22.27 -19.34
C HIS A 15 -1.19 22.51 -18.82
N PHE A 16 -1.04 23.01 -17.59
CA PHE A 16 0.25 23.27 -16.97
C PHE A 16 1.06 21.99 -16.77
N VAL A 17 0.41 20.93 -16.33
CA VAL A 17 0.99 19.60 -16.18
C VAL A 17 1.48 19.04 -17.51
N ALA A 18 0.65 19.16 -18.57
CA ALA A 18 1.03 18.73 -19.91
C ALA A 18 2.27 19.48 -20.44
N LEU A 19 2.42 20.77 -20.13
CA LEU A 19 3.59 21.57 -20.53
C LEU A 19 4.87 21.18 -19.80
N THR A 20 4.76 20.69 -18.57
CA THR A 20 5.91 20.39 -17.69
C THR A 20 6.29 18.92 -17.71
N GLY A 21 5.57 18.08 -18.46
CA GLY A 21 5.72 16.62 -18.41
C GLY A 21 5.40 16.03 -17.04
N GLY A 22 4.83 16.85 -16.16
CA GLY A 22 4.51 16.47 -14.82
C GLY A 22 5.68 16.27 -13.85
N LEU A 23 6.80 16.95 -14.09
CA LEU A 23 7.94 16.90 -13.19
C LEU A 23 8.04 18.19 -12.38
N ASP A 24 8.39 18.06 -11.10
CA ASP A 24 8.67 19.17 -10.19
C ASP A 24 7.52 20.18 -10.01
N VAL A 25 6.26 19.73 -10.14
CA VAL A 25 5.07 20.55 -9.92
C VAL A 25 4.45 20.27 -8.55
N ALA A 26 4.04 21.33 -7.85
CA ALA A 26 3.19 21.24 -6.67
C ALA A 26 2.14 22.35 -6.69
N ILE A 27 0.94 22.05 -6.19
CA ILE A 27 -0.16 23.01 -6.08
C ILE A 27 -0.19 23.52 -4.65
N ILE A 28 0.09 24.80 -4.41
CA ILE A 28 -0.06 25.40 -3.08
C ILE A 28 -1.47 25.97 -2.95
N LEU A 29 -2.22 25.51 -1.95
CA LEU A 29 -3.59 25.97 -1.72
C LEU A 29 -3.73 26.62 -0.35
N SER A 30 -4.13 27.89 -0.32
CA SER A 30 -4.42 28.62 0.92
C SER A 30 -5.68 28.06 1.59
N LEU A 31 -5.53 27.68 2.86
CA LEU A 31 -6.64 27.26 3.72
C LEU A 31 -7.23 28.42 4.53
N SER A 32 -6.51 29.54 4.68
CA SER A 32 -7.01 30.70 5.42
C SER A 32 -8.17 31.38 4.68
N ALA A 33 -9.24 31.68 5.42
CA ALA A 33 -10.35 32.50 4.95
C ALA A 33 -9.99 34.00 4.86
N SER A 34 -8.95 34.46 5.55
CA SER A 34 -8.42 35.80 5.37
C SER A 34 -7.69 35.89 4.04
N ASN A 35 -8.40 36.33 2.99
CA ASN A 35 -7.82 36.66 1.69
C ASN A 35 -6.55 37.52 1.87
N PRO A 36 -5.33 36.99 1.68
CA PRO A 36 -4.13 37.81 1.74
C PRO A 36 -4.01 38.73 0.52
N PHE A 37 -4.83 38.48 -0.51
CA PHE A 37 -4.93 39.24 -1.75
C PHE A 37 -6.31 39.90 -1.93
N SER A 38 -6.97 40.29 -0.84
CA SER A 38 -8.20 41.08 -0.94
C SER A 38 -7.89 42.40 -1.66
N SER A 39 -8.62 42.66 -2.74
CA SER A 39 -8.62 43.99 -3.34
C SER A 39 -9.11 45.02 -2.31
N ALA A 40 -8.68 46.27 -2.39
CA ALA A 40 -9.19 47.34 -1.53
C ALA A 40 -10.74 47.42 -1.55
N LYS A 41 -11.37 46.96 -2.64
CA LYS A 41 -12.83 46.83 -2.79
C LYS A 41 -13.44 45.74 -1.91
N ASP A 42 -12.73 44.64 -1.67
CA ASP A 42 -13.17 43.51 -0.86
C ASP A 42 -13.04 43.79 0.64
N LEU A 43 -12.12 44.70 1.04
CA LEU A 43 -12.00 45.16 2.43
C LEU A 43 -13.17 46.06 2.85
N MET A 44 -13.74 46.84 1.92
CA MET A 44 -14.88 47.71 2.22
C MET A 44 -16.21 46.94 2.28
N ASN A 45 -16.33 45.85 1.53
CA ASN A 45 -17.47 44.94 1.61
C ASN A 45 -17.16 43.88 2.67
N ASN A 46 -17.43 44.20 3.93
CA ASN A 46 -17.21 43.37 5.10
C ASN A 46 -18.09 42.08 5.07
N ARG A 47 -17.84 41.21 4.10
CA ARG A 47 -18.40 39.86 4.05
C ARG A 47 -17.66 39.06 5.10
N ARG A 48 -18.40 38.55 6.09
CA ARG A 48 -17.91 37.50 6.99
C ARG A 48 -17.49 36.32 6.10
N ILE A 49 -16.19 36.16 5.89
CA ILE A 49 -15.65 35.05 5.12
C ILE A 49 -15.77 33.84 6.04
N ASP A 50 -16.47 32.81 5.57
CA ASP A 50 -16.64 31.56 6.28
C ASP A 50 -15.27 30.91 6.48
N ASP A 51 -14.84 30.73 7.73
CA ASP A 51 -13.52 30.21 8.11
C ASP A 51 -13.22 28.83 7.51
N MET A 52 -14.26 28.11 7.06
CA MET A 52 -14.19 26.76 6.50
C MET A 52 -14.10 26.71 4.96
N GLU A 53 -14.22 27.84 4.26
CA GLU A 53 -14.26 27.88 2.79
C GLU A 53 -12.96 27.36 2.15
N GLY A 54 -11.80 27.63 2.77
CA GLY A 54 -10.50 27.14 2.29
C GLY A 54 -10.39 25.61 2.40
N VAL A 55 -10.83 25.04 3.51
CA VAL A 55 -10.83 23.59 3.75
C VAL A 55 -11.81 22.88 2.81
N ARG A 56 -13.01 23.44 2.59
CA ARG A 56 -13.97 22.91 1.61
C ARG A 56 -13.39 22.95 0.19
N SER A 57 -12.73 24.04 -0.18
CA SER A 57 -12.09 24.17 -1.50
C SER A 57 -10.97 23.16 -1.70
N TYR A 58 -10.18 22.91 -0.66
CA TYR A 58 -9.16 21.87 -0.66
C TYR A 58 -9.76 20.50 -0.90
N ALA A 59 -10.78 20.13 -0.12
CA ALA A 59 -11.44 18.83 -0.24
C ALA A 59 -12.05 18.61 -1.62
N LEU A 60 -12.72 19.63 -2.18
CA LEU A 60 -13.29 19.56 -3.53
C LEU A 60 -12.22 19.39 -4.61
N LEU A 61 -11.13 20.17 -4.53
CA LEU A 61 -10.04 20.06 -5.50
C LEU A 61 -9.33 18.72 -5.40
N GLN A 62 -9.09 18.24 -4.18
CA GLN A 62 -8.48 16.94 -3.92
C GLN A 62 -9.34 15.81 -4.51
N ALA A 63 -10.65 15.82 -4.25
CA ALA A 63 -11.57 14.82 -4.78
C ALA A 63 -11.57 14.81 -6.32
N GLU A 64 -11.62 15.99 -6.95
CA GLU A 64 -11.63 16.12 -8.42
C GLU A 64 -10.28 15.76 -9.07
N ILE A 65 -9.16 15.94 -8.37
CA ILE A 65 -7.85 15.46 -8.85
C ILE A 65 -7.75 13.95 -8.73
N MET A 66 -8.30 13.34 -7.67
CA MET A 66 -8.27 11.90 -7.48
C MET A 66 -9.12 11.11 -8.49
N THR A 67 -10.12 11.74 -9.12
CA THR A 67 -10.87 11.13 -10.22
C THR A 67 -10.10 11.12 -11.56
N ARG A 68 -8.93 11.78 -11.62
CA ARG A 68 -8.16 12.00 -12.85
C ARG A 68 -6.75 11.41 -12.73
N PRO A 69 -6.49 10.22 -13.32
CA PRO A 69 -5.22 9.53 -13.15
C PRO A 69 -4.02 10.36 -13.66
N GLU A 70 -4.23 11.21 -14.67
CA GLU A 70 -3.20 12.10 -15.21
C GLU A 70 -2.74 13.19 -14.25
N LEU A 71 -3.54 13.51 -13.22
CA LEU A 71 -3.24 14.50 -12.19
C LEU A 71 -2.93 13.88 -10.82
N ALA A 72 -3.15 12.57 -10.64
CA ALA A 72 -3.09 11.90 -9.34
C ALA A 72 -1.72 11.99 -8.66
N TRP A 73 -0.65 12.22 -9.42
CA TRP A 73 0.71 12.34 -8.90
C TRP A 73 1.11 13.79 -8.56
N VAL A 74 0.28 14.80 -8.87
CA VAL A 74 0.55 16.21 -8.53
C VAL A 74 0.17 16.46 -7.06
N PRO A 75 1.11 16.78 -6.17
CA PRO A 75 0.80 17.03 -4.77
C PRO A 75 0.11 18.38 -4.57
N ILE A 76 -0.95 18.38 -3.76
CA ILE A 76 -1.57 19.59 -3.23
C ILE A 76 -1.01 19.86 -1.83
N LEU A 77 -0.35 21.01 -1.66
CA LEU A 77 0.26 21.44 -0.43
C LEU A 77 -0.67 22.46 0.27
N PRO A 78 -1.34 22.09 1.37
CA PRO A 78 -2.17 23.02 2.12
C PRO A 78 -1.30 24.08 2.82
N LEU A 79 -1.71 25.33 2.73
CA LEU A 79 -1.04 26.47 3.35
C LEU A 79 -1.97 27.13 4.38
N ALA A 80 -1.63 27.00 5.66
CA ALA A 80 -2.44 27.55 6.76
C ALA A 80 -2.24 29.05 7.01
N LYS A 81 -1.05 29.58 6.68
CA LYS A 81 -0.68 31.01 6.81
C LYS A 81 0.31 31.36 5.71
N LEU A 82 0.26 32.59 5.21
CA LEU A 82 1.15 33.02 4.12
C LEU A 82 2.63 33.04 4.53
N ASP A 83 2.93 33.38 5.79
CA ASP A 83 4.29 33.42 6.33
C ASP A 83 5.00 32.06 6.27
N ASP A 84 4.21 30.96 6.26
CA ASP A 84 4.73 29.60 6.21
C ASP A 84 5.10 29.12 4.81
N ILE A 85 4.87 29.93 3.74
CA ILE A 85 5.08 29.49 2.35
C ILE A 85 6.54 29.06 2.10
N VAL A 86 7.50 29.83 2.61
CA VAL A 86 8.93 29.54 2.45
C VAL A 86 9.29 28.24 3.16
N LYS A 87 8.72 28.01 4.35
CA LYS A 87 8.92 26.79 5.12
C LYS A 87 8.30 25.57 4.42
N LEU A 88 7.09 25.72 3.88
CA LEU A 88 6.36 24.67 3.17
C LEU A 88 7.13 24.23 1.91
N VAL A 89 7.57 25.18 1.09
CA VAL A 89 8.35 24.89 -0.12
C VAL A 89 9.68 24.22 0.23
N LYS A 90 10.42 24.74 1.22
CA LYS A 90 11.67 24.10 1.68
C LYS A 90 11.44 22.66 2.15
N THR A 91 10.36 22.41 2.88
CA THR A 91 10.01 21.07 3.38
C THR A 91 9.68 20.13 2.22
N TYR A 92 8.90 20.60 1.24
CA TYR A 92 8.57 19.82 0.05
C TYR A 92 9.81 19.47 -0.78
N VAL A 93 10.66 20.47 -1.09
CA VAL A 93 11.93 20.26 -1.79
C VAL A 93 12.83 19.27 -1.03
N GLN A 94 12.90 19.38 0.28
CA GLN A 94 13.64 18.42 1.10
C GLN A 94 13.02 17.01 1.05
N SER A 95 11.69 16.87 1.01
CA SER A 95 11.06 15.54 0.92
C SER A 95 11.35 14.83 -0.40
N ILE A 96 11.45 15.57 -1.50
CA ILE A 96 11.76 14.99 -2.82
C ILE A 96 13.27 14.78 -3.02
N SER A 97 14.11 15.56 -2.35
CA SER A 97 15.58 15.47 -2.46
C SER A 97 16.21 14.45 -1.52
N ARG A 98 15.48 13.99 -0.49
CA ARG A 98 16.02 13.00 0.46
C ARG A 98 16.10 11.64 -0.22
N PRO A 99 17.26 10.96 -0.17
CA PRO A 99 17.31 9.55 -0.54
C PRO A 99 16.28 8.82 0.34
N LYS A 100 15.40 8.02 -0.28
CA LYS A 100 14.44 7.20 0.45
C LYS A 100 15.20 6.49 1.58
N PRO A 101 14.74 6.59 2.84
CA PRO A 101 15.41 5.90 3.93
C PRO A 101 15.55 4.44 3.49
N LYS A 102 16.80 3.96 3.43
CA LYS A 102 17.05 2.54 3.20
C LYS A 102 16.16 1.80 4.21
N PRO A 103 15.36 0.80 3.79
CA PRO A 103 14.49 0.07 4.69
C PRO A 103 15.34 -0.32 5.92
N SER A 104 14.92 0.20 7.08
CA SER A 104 15.64 0.05 8.34
C SER A 104 15.71 -1.43 8.68
N SER A 105 16.89 -2.03 8.53
CA SER A 105 17.19 -3.47 8.66
C SER A 105 16.23 -4.39 7.92
N ALA A 106 16.76 -5.09 6.93
CA ALA A 106 16.07 -6.14 6.17
C ALA A 106 15.07 -6.93 7.02
N VAL A 107 13.78 -6.73 6.78
CA VAL A 107 12.74 -7.72 7.10
C VAL A 107 13.28 -9.01 6.53
N ARG A 108 13.62 -9.98 7.38
CA ARG A 108 14.07 -11.27 6.88
C ARG A 108 12.90 -11.84 6.09
N PRO A 109 13.12 -12.47 4.93
CA PRO A 109 12.00 -13.08 4.19
C PRO A 109 11.14 -13.99 5.08
N LEU A 110 11.74 -14.64 6.09
CA LEU A 110 11.02 -15.42 7.09
C LEU A 110 10.17 -14.60 8.07
N ASP A 111 10.48 -13.33 8.32
CA ASP A 111 9.62 -12.43 9.12
C ASP A 111 8.30 -12.13 8.37
N MET A 112 8.25 -12.35 7.05
CA MET A 112 7.02 -12.27 6.28
C MET A 112 6.10 -13.49 6.46
N LEU A 113 6.59 -14.60 7.04
CA LEU A 113 5.77 -15.79 7.32
C LEU A 113 4.56 -15.47 8.18
N ALA A 114 4.68 -14.51 9.10
CA ALA A 114 3.58 -14.05 9.93
C ALA A 114 2.36 -13.61 9.11
N HIS A 115 2.54 -13.24 7.84
CA HIS A 115 1.49 -12.78 6.93
C HIS A 115 1.11 -13.83 5.88
N CYS A 116 1.69 -15.03 5.91
CA CYS A 116 1.44 -16.11 4.96
C CYS A 116 0.25 -16.98 5.38
N SER A 117 -0.90 -16.34 5.57
CA SER A 117 -2.18 -16.92 6.02
C SER A 117 -3.34 -16.11 5.43
N PRO A 118 -4.45 -16.72 4.99
CA PRO A 118 -5.53 -16.02 4.29
C PRO A 118 -6.27 -15.02 5.19
N ASP A 119 -6.62 -15.42 6.41
CA ASP A 119 -7.53 -14.63 7.27
C ASP A 119 -6.82 -13.80 8.35
N ARG A 120 -5.84 -14.38 9.04
CA ARG A 120 -5.23 -13.79 10.24
C ARG A 120 -3.76 -14.11 10.36
N PRO A 121 -2.92 -13.14 10.78
CA PRO A 121 -1.50 -13.37 10.95
C PRO A 121 -1.21 -14.60 11.80
N LEU A 122 -0.23 -15.39 11.39
CA LEU A 122 0.18 -16.57 12.13
C LEU A 122 0.66 -16.18 13.54
N PRO A 123 0.34 -16.98 14.57
CA PRO A 123 0.86 -16.74 15.90
C PRO A 123 2.38 -16.89 15.90
N THR A 124 3.07 -16.11 16.74
CA THR A 124 4.53 -16.07 16.84
C THR A 124 5.16 -17.46 16.99
N LEU A 125 4.50 -18.37 17.73
CA LEU A 125 4.93 -19.75 17.88
C LEU A 125 4.97 -20.50 16.53
N ALA A 126 3.92 -20.37 15.73
CA ALA A 126 3.84 -21.01 14.41
C ALA A 126 4.90 -20.45 13.46
N VAL A 127 5.14 -19.13 13.50
CA VAL A 127 6.20 -18.48 12.72
C VAL A 127 7.58 -19.01 13.08
N ASN A 128 7.88 -19.13 14.38
CA ASN A 128 9.17 -19.64 14.84
C ASN A 128 9.37 -21.10 14.43
N LEU A 129 8.37 -21.96 14.65
CA LEU A 129 8.45 -23.37 14.26
C LEU A 129 8.56 -23.54 12.75
N ALA A 130 7.80 -22.77 11.96
CA ALA A 130 7.93 -22.76 10.51
C ALA A 130 9.31 -22.28 10.06
N SER A 131 9.91 -21.31 10.74
CA SER A 131 11.26 -20.84 10.42
C SER A 131 12.37 -21.84 10.80
N ASP A 132 12.11 -22.72 11.76
CA ASP A 132 13.02 -23.82 12.12
C ASP A 132 12.93 -24.98 11.13
N VAL A 133 11.74 -25.22 10.57
CA VAL A 133 11.45 -26.31 9.63
C VAL A 133 11.80 -25.94 8.18
N PHE A 134 11.59 -24.69 7.78
CA PHE A 134 11.80 -24.23 6.41
C PHE A 134 12.98 -23.26 6.31
N SER A 135 13.92 -23.58 5.42
CA SER A 135 15.12 -22.75 5.24
C SER A 135 14.86 -21.47 4.43
N SER A 136 13.76 -21.45 3.67
CA SER A 136 13.35 -20.31 2.86
C SER A 136 11.84 -20.31 2.60
N LEU A 137 11.26 -19.14 2.25
CA LEU A 137 9.87 -19.04 1.78
C LEU A 137 9.60 -19.91 0.54
N ARG A 138 10.60 -20.05 -0.33
CA ARG A 138 10.48 -20.91 -1.52
C ARG A 138 10.26 -22.37 -1.12
N ASP A 139 10.91 -22.83 -0.07
CA ASP A 139 10.72 -24.20 0.43
C ASP A 139 9.31 -24.40 0.97
N VAL A 140 8.74 -23.40 1.64
CA VAL A 140 7.34 -23.43 2.13
C VAL A 140 6.38 -23.63 0.96
N VAL A 141 6.52 -22.82 -0.09
CA VAL A 141 5.70 -22.90 -1.31
C VAL A 141 5.84 -24.25 -1.98
N GLN A 142 7.07 -24.71 -2.20
CA GLN A 142 7.32 -25.99 -2.86
C GLN A 142 6.70 -27.14 -2.09
N ASN A 143 6.80 -27.13 -0.76
CA ASN A 143 6.21 -28.15 0.08
C ASN A 143 4.67 -28.07 0.09
N ALA A 144 4.08 -26.88 0.03
CA ALA A 144 2.62 -26.71 -0.03
C ALA A 144 2.05 -27.26 -1.34
N LEU A 145 2.72 -27.00 -2.47
CA LEU A 145 2.38 -27.55 -3.78
C LEU A 145 2.51 -29.07 -3.84
N THR A 146 3.58 -29.63 -3.26
CA THR A 146 3.74 -31.10 -3.19
C THR A 146 2.68 -31.75 -2.29
N HIS A 147 2.27 -31.08 -1.21
CA HIS A 147 1.22 -31.56 -0.32
C HIS A 147 -0.12 -31.67 -1.07
N GLN A 148 -0.48 -30.66 -1.87
CA GLN A 148 -1.68 -30.69 -2.71
C GLN A 148 -1.64 -31.84 -3.73
N THR A 149 -0.52 -32.03 -4.42
CA THR A 149 -0.35 -33.11 -5.42
C THR A 149 -0.52 -34.50 -4.79
N SER A 150 0.01 -34.69 -3.57
CA SER A 150 -0.15 -35.94 -2.83
C SER A 150 -1.58 -36.19 -2.34
N SER A 151 -2.32 -35.13 -1.98
CA SER A 151 -3.73 -35.23 -1.60
C SER A 151 -4.64 -35.59 -2.78
N PHE A 152 -4.34 -35.11 -3.98
CA PHE A 152 -5.10 -35.45 -5.19
C PHE A 152 -4.89 -36.92 -5.62
N LEU A 153 -3.68 -37.45 -5.44
CA LEU A 153 -3.35 -38.85 -5.76
C LEU A 153 -4.03 -39.86 -4.82
N HIS A 154 -4.39 -39.45 -3.59
CA HIS A 154 -5.04 -40.34 -2.62
C HIS A 154 -6.56 -40.43 -2.80
N ASP A 155 -7.19 -39.50 -3.55
CA ASP A 155 -8.64 -39.46 -3.81
C ASP A 155 -9.03 -40.08 -5.16
N SER A 156 -8.06 -40.31 -6.04
CA SER A 156 -8.24 -41.06 -7.29
C SER A 156 -7.68 -42.47 -7.12
N GLY A 157 -8.55 -43.43 -6.83
CA GLY A 157 -8.17 -44.84 -6.69
C GLY A 157 -7.57 -45.38 -7.98
N GLU A 158 -6.25 -45.56 -8.04
CA GLU A 158 -5.60 -46.34 -9.08
C GLU A 158 -4.33 -47.04 -8.56
N ILE A 159 -4.08 -48.21 -9.15
CA ILE A 159 -3.32 -49.33 -8.62
C ILE A 159 -1.83 -49.19 -8.93
N ALA A 160 -1.00 -49.33 -7.88
CA ALA A 160 0.39 -49.77 -7.82
C ALA A 160 1.40 -49.31 -8.90
N SER A 161 2.44 -48.61 -8.44
CA SER A 161 3.82 -48.94 -8.85
C SER A 161 4.72 -48.87 -7.61
N SER A 162 5.07 -50.06 -7.12
CA SER A 162 6.04 -50.30 -6.06
C SER A 162 7.43 -50.23 -6.67
N ASP A 163 8.15 -49.14 -6.44
CA ASP A 163 9.62 -49.16 -6.44
C ASP A 163 10.19 -47.98 -5.63
N ASP A 164 10.89 -48.36 -4.57
CA ASP A 164 12.13 -47.77 -4.05
C ASP A 164 12.13 -46.31 -3.55
N SER A 165 11.93 -46.13 -2.23
CA SER A 165 12.94 -45.47 -1.37
C SER A 165 12.53 -45.48 0.10
N LEU A 166 13.29 -46.25 0.89
CA LEU A 166 13.27 -46.28 2.35
C LEU A 166 13.88 -45.01 2.95
N GLN A 167 13.21 -43.88 2.77
CA GLN A 167 13.35 -42.72 3.63
C GLN A 167 11.95 -42.17 3.88
N SER A 168 11.36 -42.54 5.02
CA SER A 168 10.20 -41.84 5.57
C SER A 168 10.64 -40.44 6.01
N HIS A 169 11.01 -39.59 5.05
CA HIS A 169 11.14 -38.17 5.29
C HIS A 169 9.72 -37.68 5.55
N GLN A 170 9.38 -37.58 6.84
CA GLN A 170 8.21 -36.83 7.28
C GLN A 170 8.21 -35.51 6.51
N SER A 171 7.12 -35.23 5.81
CA SER A 171 6.99 -33.97 5.10
C SER A 171 7.18 -32.83 6.10
N PRO A 172 7.84 -31.73 5.73
CA PRO A 172 8.02 -30.58 6.62
C PRO A 172 6.70 -30.09 7.25
N PHE A 173 5.59 -30.13 6.50
CA PHE A 173 4.25 -29.86 7.03
C PHE A 173 3.74 -30.94 7.98
N GLY A 174 4.12 -32.20 7.79
CA GLY A 174 3.87 -33.27 8.76
C GLY A 174 4.56 -33.04 10.11
N VAL A 175 5.80 -32.54 10.09
CA VAL A 175 6.51 -32.15 11.32
C VAL A 175 5.80 -30.98 12.02
N LEU A 176 5.29 -30.00 11.26
CA LEU A 176 4.52 -28.90 11.82
C LEU A 176 3.17 -29.36 12.37
N ALA A 177 2.48 -30.29 11.72
CA ALA A 177 1.20 -30.83 12.16
C ALA A 177 1.30 -31.64 13.48
N GLU A 178 2.48 -32.10 13.86
CA GLU A 178 2.72 -32.70 15.18
C GLU A 178 2.83 -31.68 16.31
N GLN A 179 3.15 -30.42 15.99
CA GLN A 179 3.50 -29.36 16.95
C GLN A 179 2.51 -28.19 16.97
N LEU A 180 1.71 -28.03 15.92
CA LEU A 180 0.73 -26.95 15.75
C LEU A 180 -0.66 -27.53 15.55
N ASP A 181 -1.67 -26.71 15.85
CA ASP A 181 -3.04 -27.04 15.52
C ASP A 181 -3.21 -27.26 14.02
N LYS A 182 -3.93 -28.31 13.67
CA LYS A 182 -4.15 -28.72 12.28
C LYS A 182 -4.70 -27.58 11.42
N ASP A 183 -5.62 -26.79 11.96
CA ASP A 183 -6.24 -25.65 11.27
C ASP A 183 -5.22 -24.58 10.88
N ILE A 184 -4.19 -24.35 11.71
CA ILE A 184 -3.11 -23.39 11.44
C ILE A 184 -2.27 -23.90 10.26
N VAL A 185 -1.94 -25.18 10.26
CA VAL A 185 -1.13 -25.81 9.20
C VAL A 185 -1.89 -25.83 7.88
N GLU A 186 -3.18 -26.16 7.89
CA GLU A 186 -4.03 -26.12 6.70
C GLU A 186 -4.15 -24.70 6.15
N SER A 187 -4.36 -23.70 7.02
CA SER A 187 -4.42 -22.29 6.63
C SER A 187 -3.11 -21.80 5.99
N MET A 188 -1.96 -22.23 6.52
CA MET A 188 -0.66 -21.94 5.92
C MET A 188 -0.52 -22.54 4.52
N ILE A 189 -0.98 -23.76 4.32
CA ILE A 189 -0.93 -24.44 3.02
C ILE A 189 -1.86 -23.74 2.03
N GLU A 190 -3.10 -23.45 2.45
CA GLU A 190 -4.12 -22.79 1.64
C GLU A 190 -3.65 -21.45 1.08
N PHE A 191 -3.03 -20.59 1.90
CA PHE A 191 -2.49 -19.30 1.47
C PHE A 191 -1.58 -19.40 0.22
N TRP A 192 -0.76 -20.45 0.13
CA TRP A 192 0.16 -20.64 -1.00
C TRP A 192 -0.48 -21.36 -2.19
N LEU A 193 -1.64 -21.99 -1.99
CA LEU A 193 -2.41 -22.65 -3.04
C LEU A 193 -3.43 -21.71 -3.69
N GLU A 194 -3.81 -20.63 -3.02
CA GLU A 194 -4.71 -19.64 -3.59
C GLU A 194 -4.03 -18.86 -4.74
N ASP A 195 -4.78 -18.64 -5.82
CA ASP A 195 -4.33 -18.20 -7.15
C ASP A 195 -3.58 -16.85 -7.19
N TRP A 196 -3.62 -16.07 -6.11
CA TRP A 196 -2.94 -14.78 -6.01
C TRP A 196 -1.45 -14.88 -5.66
N ALA A 197 -0.94 -16.07 -5.32
CA ALA A 197 0.47 -16.31 -5.02
C ALA A 197 1.31 -16.80 -6.23
N ILE A 198 0.69 -17.02 -7.40
CA ILE A 198 1.31 -17.70 -8.57
C ILE A 198 1.57 -16.76 -9.78
N GLU A 199 1.43 -15.44 -9.65
CA GLU A 199 1.81 -14.48 -10.72
C GLU A 199 3.28 -14.03 -10.68
#